data_AF-A0A7Y2YMI9-F1
#
_entry.id   AF-A0A7Y2YMI9-F1
#
_cell.length_a   1.000
_cell.length_b   1.000
_cell.length_c   1.000
_cell.angle_alpha   90.00
_cell.angle_beta   90.00
_cell.angle_gamma   90.00
#
_symmetry.space_group_name_H-M   'P 1'
#
loop_
_entity.id
_entity.type
_entity.pdbx_description
1 polymer ?
#
loop_
_entity_poly.entity_id
_entity_poly.type
_entity_poly.pdbx_seq_one_letter_code
_entity_poly.pdbx_strand_id
1 'polypeptide(L)' 'METNRTHIKIRLHDAIVGALYGVSVILAFTLNIQWLYMAAAVAILQLISPVTKFCPVYFILKKLMPDSEPIQNGK' A
#
# COMPACT_ATOMS: atom_id res chain seq x y z
N MET A 1 3.91 18.05 -15.62
CA MET A 1 2.94 16.92 -15.69
C MET A 1 3.34 15.75 -14.79
N GLU A 2 4.64 15.56 -14.53
CA GLU A 2 5.20 14.49 -13.71
C GLU A 2 4.75 14.51 -12.22
N THR A 3 4.73 15.68 -11.59
CA THR A 3 4.28 15.88 -10.19
C THR A 3 2.85 15.39 -9.95
N ASN A 4 1.94 15.59 -10.92
CA ASN A 4 0.55 15.11 -10.82
C ASN A 4 0.47 13.58 -10.78
N ARG A 5 1.31 12.89 -11.56
CA ARG A 5 1.32 11.41 -11.60
C ARG A 5 1.89 10.82 -10.31
N THR A 6 2.90 11.45 -9.71
CA THR A 6 3.44 11.04 -8.41
C THR A 6 2.39 11.17 -7.31
N HIS A 7 1.64 12.29 -7.26
CA HIS A 7 0.52 12.45 -6.33
C HIS A 7 -0.58 11.40 -6.53
N ILE A 8 -0.95 11.09 -7.79
CA ILE A 8 -1.92 10.02 -8.09
C ILE A 8 -1.41 8.67 -7.59
N LYS A 9 -0.12 8.37 -7.77
CA LYS A 9 0.48 7.11 -7.31
C LYS A 9 0.44 6.97 -5.78
N ILE A 10 0.66 8.05 -5.03
CA ILE A 10 0.50 8.07 -3.56
C ILE A 10 -0.97 7.85 -3.17
N ARG A 11 -1.90 8.57 -3.78
CA ARG A 11 -3.34 8.45 -3.47
C ARG A 11 -3.87 7.05 -3.77
N LEU A 12 -3.40 6.43 -4.86
CA LEU A 12 -3.78 5.07 -5.23
C LEU A 12 -3.19 4.04 -4.26
N HIS A 13 -1.95 4.25 -3.80
CA HIS A 13 -1.35 3.43 -2.74
C HIS A 13 -2.21 3.48 -1.47
N ASP A 14 -2.56 4.67 -1.00
CA ASP A 14 -3.35 4.84 0.22
C ASP A 14 -4.76 4.27 0.09
N ALA A 15 -5.38 4.38 -1.10
CA ALA A 15 -6.66 3.76 -1.39
C ALA A 15 -6.58 2.22 -1.33
N ILE A 16 -5.55 1.61 -1.92
CA ILE A 16 -5.37 0.15 -1.91
C ILE A 16 -5.13 -0.35 -0.48
N VAL A 17 -4.25 0.32 0.26
CA VAL A 17 -3.97 0.03 1.67
C VAL A 17 -5.25 0.14 2.51
N GLY A 18 -5.99 1.24 2.38
CA GLY A 18 -7.22 1.49 3.12
C GLY A 18 -8.28 0.42 2.81
N ALA A 19 -8.39 0.01 1.55
CA ALA A 19 -9.27 -1.08 1.15
C ALA A 19 -8.86 -2.41 1.79
N LEU A 20 -7.56 -2.74 1.84
CA LEU A 20 -7.07 -3.96 2.50
C LEU A 20 -7.39 -3.99 4.00
N TYR A 21 -7.24 -2.85 4.69
CA TYR A 21 -7.66 -2.72 6.08
C TYR A 21 -9.17 -2.90 6.25
N GLY A 22 -9.97 -2.22 5.42
CA GLY A 22 -11.43 -2.32 5.45
C GLY A 22 -11.91 -3.76 5.22
N VAL A 23 -11.37 -4.43 4.20
CA VAL A 23 -11.68 -5.83 3.88
C VAL A 23 -11.28 -6.74 5.05
N SER A 24 -10.08 -6.57 5.61
CA SER A 24 -9.63 -7.35 6.78
C SER A 24 -10.59 -7.20 7.97
N VAL A 25 -11.03 -5.98 8.26
CA VAL A 25 -11.96 -5.71 9.37
C VAL A 25 -13.35 -6.31 9.08
N ILE A 26 -13.89 -6.12 7.88
CA ILE A 26 -15.19 -6.70 7.49
C ILE A 26 -15.16 -8.22 7.61
N LEU A 27 -14.09 -8.86 7.15
CA LEU A 27 -13.92 -10.31 7.24
C LEU A 27 -13.73 -10.76 8.69
N ALA A 28 -13.09 -9.94 9.53
CA ALA A 28 -12.96 -10.21 10.95
C ALA A 28 -14.31 -10.25 11.67
N PHE A 29 -15.22 -9.33 11.32
CA PHE A 29 -16.57 -9.27 11.88
C PHE A 29 -17.53 -10.31 11.30
N THR A 30 -17.40 -10.65 10.02
CA THR A 30 -18.36 -11.54 9.33
C THR A 30 -17.98 -13.02 9.37
N LEU A 31 -16.68 -13.34 9.45
CA LEU A 31 -16.19 -14.73 9.39
C LEU A 31 -15.43 -15.14 10.66
N ASN A 32 -14.32 -14.46 10.97
CA ASN A 32 -13.47 -14.81 12.13
C ASN A 32 -12.43 -13.72 12.44
N ILE A 33 -12.17 -13.45 13.72
CA ILE A 33 -11.16 -12.49 14.18
C ILE A 33 -9.74 -12.70 13.60
N GLN A 34 -9.39 -13.92 13.18
CA GLN A 34 -8.12 -14.24 12.52
C GLN A 34 -7.85 -13.40 11.26
N TRP A 35 -8.88 -12.85 10.61
CA TRP A 35 -8.70 -11.95 9.48
C TRP A 35 -7.95 -10.65 9.82
N LEU A 36 -7.83 -10.29 11.10
CA LEU A 36 -6.97 -9.19 11.55
C LEU A 36 -5.47 -9.44 11.30
N TYR A 37 -5.04 -10.70 11.12
CA TYR A 37 -3.66 -10.98 10.72
C TYR A 37 -3.31 -10.37 9.36
N MET A 38 -4.28 -10.23 8.46
CA MET A 38 -4.10 -9.52 7.19
C MET A 38 -3.77 -8.04 7.42
N ALA A 39 -4.58 -7.35 8.23
CA ALA A 39 -4.30 -5.97 8.62
C ALA A 39 -2.94 -5.84 9.31
N ALA A 40 -2.62 -6.75 10.24
CA ALA A 40 -1.33 -6.73 10.95
C ALA A 40 -0.15 -6.89 9.98
N ALA A 41 -0.22 -7.81 9.02
CA ALA A 41 0.83 -8.00 8.02
C ALA A 41 1.02 -6.75 7.14
N VAL A 42 -0.08 -6.14 6.67
CA VAL A 42 -0.04 -4.89 5.90
C VAL A 42 0.56 -3.75 6.73
N ALA A 43 0.20 -3.64 8.01
CA ALA A 43 0.74 -2.63 8.92
C ALA A 43 2.24 -2.79 9.14
N ILE A 44 2.72 -4.01 9.40
CA ILE A 44 4.14 -4.30 9.55
C ILE A 44 4.90 -3.91 8.29
N LEU A 45 4.38 -4.31 7.11
CA LEU A 45 5.00 -3.97 5.83
C LEU A 45 5.11 -2.45 5.63
N GLN A 46 4.10 -1.69 6.01
CA GLN A 46 4.14 -0.24 5.93
C GLN A 46 5.14 0.39 6.88
N LEU A 47 5.25 -0.13 8.11
CA LEU A 47 6.22 0.35 9.10
C LEU A 47 7.67 0.09 8.67
N ILE A 48 7.95 -1.07 8.06
CA ILE A 48 9.31 -1.39 7.58
C ILE A 48 9.62 -0.74 6.22
N SER A 49 8.60 -0.37 5.45
CA SER A 49 8.75 0.14 4.07
C SER A 49 9.67 1.37 3.92
N PRO A 50 9.79 2.31 4.89
CA PRO A 50 10.74 3.41 4.78
C PRO A 50 12.21 2.94 4.86
N VAL A 51 12.45 1.85 5.60
CA VAL A 51 13.80 1.28 5.79
C VAL A 51 14.16 0.33 4.65
N THR A 52 13.24 -0.58 4.30
CA THR A 52 13.48 -1.59 3.27
C THR A 52 13.30 -1.05 1.85
N LYS A 53 12.64 0.11 1.69
CA LYS A 53 12.24 0.70 0.40
C LYS A 53 11.37 -0.26 -0.43
N PHE A 54 10.75 -1.23 0.22
CA PHE A 54 9.94 -2.26 -0.41
C PHE A 54 8.51 -2.21 0.14
N CYS A 55 7.60 -1.71 -0.68
CA CYS A 55 6.17 -1.89 -0.52
C CYS A 55 5.62 -2.65 -1.74
N PRO A 56 4.98 -3.82 -1.56
CA PRO A 56 4.39 -4.58 -2.66
C PRO A 56 3.42 -3.75 -3.52
N VAL A 57 2.68 -2.83 -2.89
CA VAL A 57 1.74 -1.94 -3.59
C VAL A 57 2.49 -0.99 -4.53
N TYR A 58 3.58 -0.35 -4.07
CA TYR A 58 4.39 0.51 -4.93
C TYR A 58 5.12 -0.27 -6.05
N PHE A 59 5.48 -1.54 -5.81
CA PHE A 59 6.03 -2.40 -6.84
C PHE A 59 5.01 -2.67 -7.96
N ILE A 60 3.77 -3.00 -7.60
CA ILE A 60 2.66 -3.19 -8.55
C ILE A 60 2.36 -1.87 -9.29
N LEU A 61 2.27 -0.75 -8.56
CA LEU A 61 2.02 0.57 -9.16
C LEU A 61 3.13 1.01 -10.11
N LYS A 62 4.40 0.67 -9.83
CA LYS A 62 5.52 0.93 -10.76
C LYS A 62 5.34 0.15 -12.07
N LYS A 63 4.77 -1.05 -12.03
CA LYS A 63 4.51 -1.85 -13.23
C LYS A 63 3.32 -1.32 -14.04
N LEU A 64 2.29 -0.81 -13.36
CA LEU A 64 1.11 -0.22 -14.01
C LEU A 64 1.35 1.22 -14.49
N MET A 65 2.22 1.97 -13.81
CA MET A 65 2.56 3.36 -14.10
C MET A 65 4.09 3.53 -14.14
N PRO A 66 4.76 3.03 -15.20
CA PRO A 66 6.22 3.10 -15.33
C PRO A 66 6.75 4.54 -15.46
N ASP A 67 5.98 5.44 -16.08
CA ASP A 67 6.37 6.84 -16.37
C ASP A 67 6.21 7.81 -15.18
N SER A 68 6.26 7.31 -13.95
CA SER A 68 6.11 8.17 -12.76
C SER A 68 7.24 7.90 -11.78
N GLU A 69 7.77 8.98 -11.20
CA GLU A 69 8.96 8.94 -10.36
C GLU A 69 8.86 7.89 -9.23
N PRO A 70 9.98 7.23 -8.90
CA PRO A 70 10.02 6.30 -7.79
C PRO A 70 9.87 7.05 -6.46
N ILE A 71 8.69 6.94 -5.84
CA ILE A 71 8.36 7.57 -4.55
C ILE A 71 9.25 7.03 -3.41
N GLN A 72 9.68 5.76 -3.49
CA GLN A 72 10.54 5.13 -2.48
C GLN A 72 12.04 5.23 -2.77
N ASN A 73 12.48 6.27 -3.48
CA ASN A 73 13.88 6.69 -3.40
C ASN A 73 14.00 7.62 -2.21
N GLY A 74 14.54 7.14 -1.08
CA GLY A 74 14.70 7.90 0.17
C GLY A 74 15.66 9.10 0.06
N LYS A 75 15.33 10.04 -0.82
CA LYS A 75 15.86 11.40 -0.92
C LYS A 75 14.74 12.35 -0.52
#